data_AF-A0A1H1SLD7-F1
#
_entry.id   AF-A0A1H1SLD7-F1
#
_cell.length_a   1.000
_cell.length_b   1.000
_cell.length_c   1.000
_cell.angle_alpha   90.00
_cell.angle_beta   90.00
_cell.angle_gamma   90.00
#
_symmetry.space_group_name_H-M   'P 1'
#
loop_
_entity.id
_entity.type
_entity.pdbx_description
1 polymer ?
#
loop_
_entity_poly.entity_id
_entity_poly.type
_entity_poly.pdbx_seq_one_letter_code
_entity_poly.pdbx_strand_id
1 'polypeptide(L)'
;MGRPVTTADDLAAELGTPVSAIRSVALSHLSIELGHLYMNDFLAGADRLRQQFRRVAPWAQSARRQTADTLPRGRPRISTCFLIDDYFTRFSTPREVVVSLVAAAADAGLTIDYVARESGCARAGTVEVARLVQDHLVDEPAEGANGRPAATVSGWLSNGQRSPVGSAAAMGAPRQWQPPRQSAVQNHSIFVDIELWSGPDDDRLWSCPFLAAVWQLQRLGLVRHLGEPVAVPVPMAPADLPSEWELMPPIVRLNPDAAPFHAYRTFTAMDGRFLPIEMSVRTILGNVAIDPAAAGQVRDRARGEGLDLPEETVDRIGYVFV
;
A
#
# COMPACT_ATOMS: atom_id res chain seq x y z
N MET A 1 22.14 -49.95 -35.95
CA MET A 1 22.78 -48.87 -35.18
C MET A 1 21.73 -47.80 -34.95
N GLY A 2 21.15 -47.77 -33.75
CA GLY A 2 20.01 -46.92 -33.41
C GLY A 2 20.43 -45.48 -33.11
N ARG A 3 19.59 -44.52 -33.51
CA ARG A 3 19.70 -43.11 -33.12
C ARG A 3 19.46 -42.97 -31.61
N PRO A 4 20.16 -42.08 -30.90
CA PRO A 4 19.84 -41.82 -29.51
C PRO A 4 18.47 -41.14 -29.43
N VAL A 5 17.65 -41.64 -28.50
CA VAL A 5 16.36 -41.07 -28.12
C VAL A 5 16.65 -39.86 -27.25
N THR A 6 16.30 -38.67 -27.73
CA THR A 6 16.25 -37.44 -26.93
C THR A 6 15.27 -37.67 -25.78
N THR A 7 15.73 -37.52 -24.53
CA THR A 7 14.87 -37.67 -23.35
C THR A 7 14.00 -36.42 -23.18
N ALA A 8 12.87 -36.57 -22.47
CA ALA A 8 11.97 -35.45 -22.18
C ALA A 8 12.65 -34.32 -21.37
N ASP A 9 13.77 -34.63 -20.69
CA ASP A 9 14.60 -33.65 -19.98
C ASP A 9 15.38 -32.74 -20.93
N ASP A 10 15.79 -33.22 -22.10
CA ASP A 10 16.53 -32.41 -23.09
C ASP A 10 15.62 -31.36 -23.77
N LEU A 11 14.32 -31.64 -23.87
CA LEU A 11 13.31 -30.70 -24.39
C LEU A 11 12.88 -29.62 -23.39
N ALA A 12 13.05 -29.86 -22.09
CA ALA A 12 12.74 -28.87 -21.05
C ALA A 12 13.81 -27.77 -20.94
N ALA A 13 15.05 -28.04 -21.37
CA ALA A 13 16.14 -27.07 -21.34
C ALA A 13 16.06 -26.00 -22.46
N GLU A 14 15.37 -26.28 -23.57
CA GLU A 14 15.30 -25.36 -24.73
C GLU A 14 14.13 -24.35 -24.70
N LEU A 15 13.24 -24.41 -23.70
CA LEU A 15 12.10 -23.47 -23.55
C LEU A 15 12.09 -22.72 -22.20
N GLY A 16 13.13 -22.89 -21.39
CA GLY A 16 13.30 -22.18 -20.12
C GLY A 16 13.73 -20.74 -20.37
N THR A 17 12.78 -19.85 -20.64
CA THR A 17 13.02 -18.42 -20.40
C THR A 17 13.40 -18.33 -18.91
N PRO A 18 14.61 -17.88 -18.54
CA PRO A 18 14.98 -17.81 -17.14
C PRO A 18 13.96 -16.93 -16.43
N VAL A 19 13.26 -17.50 -15.44
CA VAL A 19 12.42 -16.71 -14.53
C VAL A 19 13.37 -15.66 -13.95
N SER A 20 13.18 -14.40 -14.33
CA SER A 20 14.02 -13.30 -13.89
C SER A 20 14.10 -13.35 -12.36
N ALA A 21 15.30 -13.48 -11.81
CA ALA A 21 15.49 -13.57 -10.38
C ALA A 21 14.92 -12.31 -9.73
N ILE A 22 14.00 -12.47 -8.77
CA ILE A 22 13.41 -11.33 -8.08
C ILE A 22 14.51 -10.56 -7.36
N ARG A 23 14.61 -9.27 -7.67
CA ARG A 23 15.59 -8.38 -7.07
C ARG A 23 15.20 -8.00 -5.65
N SER A 24 16.16 -8.12 -4.75
CA SER A 24 16.00 -7.73 -3.35
C SER A 24 16.06 -6.21 -3.19
N VAL A 25 15.41 -5.72 -2.13
CA VAL A 25 15.42 -4.31 -1.74
C VAL A 25 16.10 -4.14 -0.39
N ALA A 26 16.63 -2.95 -0.14
CA ALA A 26 17.12 -2.58 1.19
C ALA A 26 15.93 -2.38 2.14
N LEU A 27 16.01 -2.93 3.36
CA LEU A 27 14.92 -2.91 4.33
C LEU A 27 15.32 -2.21 5.63
N SER A 28 14.45 -1.33 6.09
CA SER A 28 14.41 -0.81 7.46
C SER A 28 13.52 -1.70 8.34
N HIS A 29 13.60 -1.54 9.66
CA HIS A 29 12.71 -2.27 10.57
C HIS A 29 11.29 -1.68 10.56
N LEU A 30 11.19 -0.36 10.42
CA LEU A 30 9.93 0.37 10.42
C LEU A 30 9.98 1.54 9.44
N SER A 31 8.96 1.65 8.60
CA SER A 31 8.63 2.87 7.86
C SER A 31 7.52 3.59 8.62
N ILE A 32 7.70 4.86 8.97
CA ILE A 32 6.70 5.69 9.65
C ILE A 32 6.14 6.72 8.68
N GLU A 33 4.83 6.79 8.53
CA GLU A 33 4.15 7.85 7.78
C GLU A 33 3.62 8.90 8.75
N LEU A 34 4.04 10.14 8.53
CA LEU A 34 3.82 11.26 9.46
C LEU A 34 2.52 12.01 9.16
N GLY A 35 1.47 11.26 8.81
CA GLY A 35 0.16 11.79 8.47
C GLY A 35 -0.24 11.49 7.03
N HIS A 36 -1.53 11.69 6.78
CA HIS A 36 -2.14 11.77 5.47
C HIS A 36 -2.96 13.06 5.48
N LEU A 37 -2.73 13.94 4.51
CA LEU A 37 -3.42 15.23 4.45
C LEU A 37 -4.19 15.33 3.14
N TYR A 38 -5.40 15.86 3.25
CA TYR A 38 -6.14 16.27 2.06
C TYR A 38 -5.75 17.69 1.69
N MET A 39 -6.06 18.05 0.45
CA MET A 39 -5.99 19.41 -0.08
C MET A 39 -6.42 20.48 0.94
N ASN A 40 -7.58 20.29 1.56
CA ASN A 40 -8.17 21.27 2.48
C ASN A 40 -7.26 21.59 3.68
N ASP A 41 -6.41 20.64 4.10
CA ASP A 41 -5.46 20.89 5.18
C ASP A 41 -4.26 21.72 4.73
N PHE A 42 -3.86 21.62 3.46
CA PHE A 42 -2.84 22.49 2.90
C PHE A 42 -3.36 23.89 2.60
N LEU A 43 -4.60 24.03 2.10
CA LEU A 43 -5.25 25.32 1.90
C LEU A 43 -5.47 26.08 3.21
N ALA A 44 -5.60 25.38 4.34
CA ALA A 44 -5.64 25.97 5.67
C ALA A 44 -4.30 26.57 6.14
N GLY A 45 -3.22 26.39 5.36
CA GLY A 45 -1.94 27.04 5.55
C GLY A 45 -0.97 26.35 6.52
N ALA A 46 0.23 26.91 6.65
CA ALA A 46 1.35 26.32 7.38
C ALA A 46 1.05 26.03 8.87
N ASP A 47 0.20 26.83 9.52
CA ASP A 47 -0.15 26.61 10.92
C ASP A 47 -0.95 25.32 11.14
N ARG A 48 -1.82 24.96 10.18
CA ARG A 48 -2.54 23.68 10.20
C ARG A 48 -1.57 22.51 10.10
N LEU A 49 -0.58 22.60 9.20
CA LEU A 49 0.47 21.59 9.04
C LEU A 49 1.28 21.41 10.34
N ARG A 50 1.71 22.53 10.96
CA ARG A 50 2.42 22.50 12.25
C ARG A 50 1.59 21.85 13.35
N GLN A 51 0.30 22.18 13.42
CA GLN A 51 -0.60 21.59 14.42
C GLN A 51 -0.72 20.07 14.22
N GLN A 52 -0.85 19.61 12.97
CA GLN A 52 -0.90 18.19 12.64
C GLN A 52 0.39 17.48 13.08
N PHE A 53 1.56 18.01 12.73
CA PHE A 53 2.83 17.39 13.09
C PHE A 53 3.07 17.36 14.60
N ARG A 54 2.62 18.38 15.35
CA ARG A 54 2.65 18.36 16.82
C ARG A 54 1.76 17.26 17.41
N ARG A 55 0.60 16.97 16.81
CA ARG A 55 -0.29 15.86 17.24
C ARG A 55 0.34 14.49 16.92
N VAL A 56 1.01 14.38 15.78
CA VAL A 56 1.62 13.13 15.29
C VAL A 56 2.94 12.80 16.01
N ALA A 57 3.72 13.82 16.39
CA ALA A 57 5.09 13.63 16.90
C ALA A 57 5.20 12.67 18.11
N PRO A 58 4.34 12.74 19.15
CA PRO A 58 4.39 11.79 20.26
C PRO A 58 4.24 10.33 19.82
N TRP A 59 3.44 10.07 18.79
CA TRP A 59 3.17 8.72 18.31
C TRP A 59 4.28 8.19 17.41
N ALA A 60 4.85 9.04 16.55
CA ALA A 60 6.06 8.70 15.82
C ALA A 60 7.19 8.34 16.79
N GLN A 61 7.33 9.08 17.90
CA GLN A 61 8.33 8.78 18.91
C GLN A 61 8.05 7.45 19.65
N SER A 62 6.79 7.18 19.99
CA SER A 62 6.39 5.91 20.59
C SER A 62 6.67 4.72 19.67
N ALA A 63 6.34 4.82 18.38
CA ALA A 63 6.63 3.78 17.40
C ALA A 63 8.14 3.52 17.25
N ARG A 64 8.97 4.57 17.29
CA ARG A 64 10.44 4.44 17.30
C ARG A 64 10.95 3.68 18.51
N ARG A 65 10.44 4.00 19.72
CA ARG A 65 10.82 3.32 20.96
C ARG A 65 10.41 1.86 20.94
N GLN A 66 9.15 1.58 20.59
CA GLN A 66 8.65 0.21 20.48
C GLN A 66 9.49 -0.63 19.50
N THR A 67 9.89 -0.04 18.36
CA THR A 67 10.77 -0.74 17.40
C THR A 67 12.14 -1.04 18.01
N ALA A 68 12.72 -0.09 18.74
CA ALA A 68 14.00 -0.29 19.43
C ALA A 68 13.91 -1.43 20.46
N ASP A 69 12.82 -1.47 21.23
CA ASP A 69 12.60 -2.45 22.29
C ASP A 69 12.40 -3.88 21.75
N THR A 70 11.91 -4.02 20.51
CA THR A 70 11.72 -5.33 19.86
C THR A 70 12.99 -5.91 19.24
N LEU A 71 14.06 -5.12 19.10
CA LEU A 71 15.28 -5.60 18.45
C LEU A 71 16.18 -6.36 19.43
N PRO A 72 16.64 -7.57 19.08
CA PRO A 72 17.57 -8.31 19.92
C PRO A 72 18.89 -7.55 20.15
N ARG A 73 19.40 -6.86 19.12
CA ARG A 73 20.65 -6.08 19.14
C ARG A 73 20.63 -4.97 18.08
N GLY A 74 21.43 -3.93 18.32
CA GLY A 74 21.73 -2.88 17.35
C GLY A 74 20.74 -1.70 17.39
N ARG A 75 21.01 -0.69 16.54
CA ARG A 75 20.17 0.51 16.43
C ARG A 75 19.05 0.25 15.40
N PRO A 76 17.79 0.60 15.71
CA PRO A 76 16.73 0.42 14.73
C PRO A 76 16.93 1.31 13.50
N ARG A 77 16.88 0.69 12.31
CA ARG A 77 16.74 1.37 11.03
C ARG A 77 15.27 1.78 10.88
N ILE A 78 14.98 3.07 10.92
CA ILE A 78 13.62 3.60 10.81
C ILE A 78 13.61 4.74 9.81
N SER A 79 12.76 4.64 8.80
CA SER A 79 12.52 5.70 7.82
C SER A 79 11.23 6.43 8.15
N THR A 80 11.15 7.70 7.76
CA THR A 80 9.93 8.51 7.81
C THR A 80 9.50 8.91 6.42
N CYS A 81 8.20 8.95 6.19
CA CYS A 81 7.66 9.31 4.90
C CYS A 81 6.38 10.14 5.03
N PHE A 82 6.01 10.74 3.91
CA PHE A 82 4.75 11.45 3.76
C PHE A 82 4.22 11.23 2.35
N LEU A 83 2.98 10.77 2.22
CA LEU A 83 2.29 10.64 0.93
C LEU A 83 1.50 11.93 0.66
N ILE A 84 1.70 12.50 -0.53
CA ILE A 84 0.99 13.70 -0.98
C ILE A 84 -0.05 13.28 -2.01
N ASP A 85 -1.31 13.62 -1.76
CA ASP A 85 -2.37 13.50 -2.75
C ASP A 85 -2.20 14.55 -3.86
N ASP A 86 -1.56 14.13 -4.95
CA ASP A 86 -1.50 14.86 -6.23
C ASP A 86 -2.38 14.20 -7.31
N TYR A 87 -3.13 13.16 -6.93
CA TYR A 87 -3.92 12.34 -7.84
C TYR A 87 -5.33 12.89 -8.01
N PHE A 88 -6.02 13.22 -6.91
CA PHE A 88 -7.39 13.73 -6.98
C PHE A 88 -7.43 15.25 -7.13
N THR A 89 -6.47 15.95 -6.54
CA THR A 89 -6.44 17.40 -6.61
C THR A 89 -5.01 17.92 -6.61
N ARG A 90 -4.70 18.85 -7.54
CA ARG A 90 -3.39 19.51 -7.60
C ARG A 90 -3.50 20.95 -7.13
N PHE A 91 -2.50 21.37 -6.36
CA PHE A 91 -2.35 22.73 -5.86
C PHE A 91 -0.88 23.06 -5.72
N SER A 92 -0.53 24.31 -6.01
CA SER A 92 0.87 24.75 -5.99
C SER A 92 1.79 23.85 -6.83
N THR A 93 3.08 24.11 -6.70
CA THR A 93 4.12 23.23 -7.24
C THR A 93 4.56 22.20 -6.17
N PRO A 94 5.06 21.01 -6.57
CA PRO A 94 5.59 20.04 -5.61
C PRO A 94 6.73 20.62 -4.77
N ARG A 95 7.54 21.51 -5.34
CA ARG A 95 8.58 22.24 -4.60
C ARG A 95 8.02 23.03 -3.42
N GLU A 96 7.01 23.86 -3.65
CA GLU A 96 6.41 24.70 -2.59
C GLU A 96 5.78 23.85 -1.50
N VAL A 97 5.03 22.80 -1.89
CA VAL A 97 4.37 21.89 -0.97
C VAL A 97 5.40 21.16 -0.09
N VAL A 98 6.41 20.55 -0.70
CA VAL A 98 7.43 19.78 0.04
C VAL A 98 8.29 20.67 0.93
N VAL A 99 8.67 21.87 0.48
CA VAL A 99 9.41 22.83 1.32
C VAL A 99 8.58 23.21 2.55
N SER A 100 7.31 23.54 2.37
CA SER A 100 6.42 23.88 3.49
C SER A 100 6.22 22.69 4.44
N LEU A 101 6.08 21.48 3.90
CA LEU A 101 5.90 20.24 4.66
C LEU A 101 7.13 19.93 5.53
N VAL A 102 8.33 19.97 4.95
CA VAL A 102 9.60 19.71 5.65
C VAL A 102 9.83 20.74 6.76
N ALA A 103 9.56 22.02 6.49
CA ALA A 103 9.68 23.07 7.50
C ALA A 103 8.69 22.84 8.68
N ALA A 104 7.42 22.56 8.38
CA ALA A 104 6.41 22.32 9.41
C ALA A 104 6.69 21.06 10.26
N ALA A 105 7.24 20.01 9.65
CA ALA A 105 7.68 18.82 10.38
C ALA A 105 8.87 19.11 11.29
N ALA A 106 9.87 19.85 10.79
CA ALA A 106 11.03 20.27 11.56
C ALA A 106 10.65 21.11 12.79
N ASP A 107 9.68 22.02 12.65
CA ASP A 107 9.12 22.82 13.75
C ASP A 107 8.50 21.96 14.88
N ALA A 108 8.10 20.72 14.56
CA ALA A 108 7.57 19.74 15.51
C ALA A 108 8.62 18.72 15.98
N GLY A 109 9.89 18.87 15.60
CA GLY A 109 10.97 17.93 15.93
C GLY A 109 10.91 16.64 15.12
N LEU A 110 10.25 16.65 13.96
CA LEU A 110 10.16 15.52 13.04
C LEU A 110 11.04 15.77 11.81
N THR A 111 11.58 14.68 11.27
CA THR A 111 12.25 14.67 9.96
C THR A 111 11.35 13.91 8.99
N ILE A 112 11.32 14.35 7.74
CA ILE A 112 10.70 13.62 6.62
C ILE A 112 11.83 13.11 5.74
N ASP A 113 12.06 11.81 5.75
CA ASP A 113 13.14 11.20 4.97
C ASP A 113 12.73 11.02 3.50
N TYR A 114 11.46 10.71 3.26
CA TYR A 114 10.89 10.45 1.95
C TYR A 114 9.56 11.18 1.74
N VAL A 115 9.33 11.66 0.52
CA VAL A 115 7.99 12.09 0.07
C VAL A 115 7.58 11.26 -1.11
N ALA A 116 6.32 10.87 -1.16
CA ALA A 116 5.75 10.11 -2.26
C ALA A 116 4.53 10.83 -2.83
N ARG A 117 4.26 10.59 -4.10
CA ARG A 117 3.08 11.06 -4.81
C ARG A 117 2.02 9.97 -4.83
N GLU A 118 0.77 10.28 -4.52
CA GLU A 118 -0.34 9.34 -4.64
C GLU A 118 -0.52 8.89 -6.08
N SER A 119 -0.33 9.77 -7.06
CA SER A 119 -0.32 9.39 -8.47
C SER A 119 0.80 8.41 -8.83
N GLY A 120 1.87 8.36 -8.02
CA GLY A 120 2.94 7.37 -8.10
C GLY A 120 2.49 5.94 -7.74
N CYS A 121 1.42 5.82 -6.94
CA CYS A 121 0.75 4.53 -6.67
C CYS A 121 -0.14 4.09 -7.82
N ALA A 122 -0.62 5.01 -8.66
CA ALA A 122 -1.29 4.66 -9.90
C ALA A 122 -0.26 4.22 -10.95
N ARG A 123 0.77 5.05 -11.16
CA ARG A 123 1.78 4.86 -12.20
C ARG A 123 3.18 5.33 -11.79
N ALA A 124 4.18 4.49 -12.01
CA ALA A 124 5.59 4.79 -11.76
C ALA A 124 6.40 4.63 -13.05
N GLY A 125 6.69 5.75 -13.71
CA GLY A 125 7.32 5.73 -15.03
C GLY A 125 6.38 5.08 -16.06
N THR A 126 6.80 3.96 -16.63
CA THR A 126 6.02 3.17 -17.59
C THR A 126 5.23 2.02 -16.95
N VAL A 127 5.31 1.86 -15.62
CA VAL A 127 4.64 0.77 -14.91
C VAL A 127 3.30 1.28 -14.34
N GLU A 128 2.21 0.66 -14.76
CA GLU A 128 0.86 0.84 -14.19
C GLU A 128 0.78 0.09 -12.85
N VAL A 129 1.26 0.70 -11.77
CA VAL A 129 1.43 0.06 -10.45
C VAL A 129 0.08 -0.39 -9.86
N ALA A 130 -0.96 0.44 -9.99
CA ALA A 130 -2.28 0.11 -9.52
C ALA A 130 -2.87 -1.10 -10.28
N ARG A 131 -2.66 -1.16 -11.59
CA ARG A 131 -3.09 -2.30 -12.42
C ARG A 131 -2.32 -3.57 -12.08
N LEU A 132 -1.00 -3.45 -11.88
CA LEU A 132 -0.17 -4.56 -11.41
C LEU A 132 -0.70 -5.16 -10.10
N VAL A 133 -1.09 -4.32 -9.13
CA VAL A 133 -1.68 -4.80 -7.86
C VAL A 133 -3.08 -5.37 -8.08
N GLN A 134 -3.87 -4.76 -8.97
CA GLN A 134 -5.20 -5.25 -9.31
C GLN A 134 -5.16 -6.66 -9.89
N ASP A 135 -4.20 -6.96 -10.75
CA ASP A 135 -4.02 -8.28 -11.37
C ASP A 135 -3.70 -9.38 -10.34
N HIS A 136 -3.33 -8.99 -9.11
CA HIS A 136 -3.07 -9.88 -7.98
C HIS A 136 -4.22 -9.94 -6.98
N LEU A 137 -5.35 -9.28 -7.25
CA LEU A 137 -6.54 -9.44 -6.42
C LEU A 137 -7.09 -10.85 -6.57
N VAL A 138 -7.30 -11.49 -5.43
CA VAL A 138 -7.98 -12.77 -5.32
C VAL A 138 -9.44 -12.46 -5.02
N ASP A 139 -10.33 -12.90 -5.90
CA ASP A 139 -11.74 -12.92 -5.58
C ASP A 139 -12.01 -14.03 -4.56
N GLU A 140 -12.68 -13.70 -3.46
CA GLU A 140 -13.35 -14.69 -2.62
C GLU A 140 -14.80 -14.87 -3.14
N PRO A 141 -15.08 -15.83 -4.03
CA PRO A 141 -16.45 -16.13 -4.37
C PRO A 141 -17.13 -16.72 -3.14
N ALA A 142 -18.25 -16.12 -2.72
CA ALA A 142 -19.10 -16.74 -1.71
C ALA A 142 -19.52 -18.16 -2.16
N GLU A 143 -19.63 -19.10 -1.23
CA GLU A 143 -20.20 -20.42 -1.53
C GLU A 143 -21.60 -20.25 -2.16
N GLY A 144 -21.76 -20.71 -3.42
CA GLY A 144 -23.00 -20.54 -4.18
C GLY A 144 -23.24 -19.13 -4.76
N ALA A 145 -22.17 -18.37 -5.03
CA ALA A 145 -22.27 -17.04 -5.64
C ALA A 145 -22.98 -17.06 -7.01
N ASN A 146 -24.21 -16.55 -7.02
CA ASN A 146 -24.99 -16.26 -8.21
C ASN A 146 -25.02 -14.73 -8.43
N GLY A 147 -24.04 -14.16 -9.14
CA GLY A 147 -24.29 -12.91 -9.89
C GLY A 147 -23.42 -11.65 -9.68
N ARG A 148 -22.31 -11.66 -8.93
CA ARG A 148 -21.37 -10.51 -8.94
C ARG A 148 -20.16 -10.82 -9.83
N PRO A 149 -19.77 -9.93 -10.77
CA PRO A 149 -18.50 -10.07 -11.49
C PRO A 149 -17.31 -9.95 -10.53
N ALA A 150 -16.18 -10.56 -10.93
CA ALA A 150 -14.88 -10.39 -10.29
C ALA A 150 -14.56 -8.92 -9.98
N ALA A 151 -13.79 -8.64 -8.92
CA ALA A 151 -13.37 -7.28 -8.57
C ALA A 151 -12.55 -6.62 -9.71
N THR A 152 -11.82 -7.44 -10.47
CA THR A 152 -11.05 -7.01 -11.65
C THR A 152 -11.92 -6.49 -12.80
N VAL A 153 -13.16 -6.98 -12.88
CA VAL A 153 -14.16 -6.62 -13.92
C VAL A 153 -15.12 -5.55 -13.42
N SER A 154 -15.62 -5.68 -12.20
CA SER A 154 -16.63 -4.77 -11.65
C SER A 154 -16.05 -3.46 -11.13
N GLY A 155 -14.79 -3.46 -10.69
CA GLY A 155 -14.20 -2.36 -9.94
C GLY A 155 -14.66 -2.28 -8.49
N TRP A 156 -15.32 -3.31 -7.97
CA TRP A 156 -15.77 -3.35 -6.58
C TRP A 156 -15.35 -4.63 -5.87
N LEU A 157 -14.70 -4.50 -4.72
CA LEU A 157 -14.31 -5.59 -3.84
C LEU A 157 -15.25 -5.71 -2.64
N SER A 158 -15.58 -6.94 -2.24
CA SER A 158 -16.28 -7.24 -0.98
C SER A 158 -15.54 -8.26 -0.15
N ASN A 159 -15.70 -8.18 1.17
CA ASN A 159 -15.16 -9.16 2.11
C ASN A 159 -16.15 -10.28 2.50
N GLY A 160 -17.15 -10.54 1.66
CA GLY A 160 -18.12 -11.60 1.87
C GLY A 160 -19.43 -11.44 1.07
N GLN A 161 -20.52 -11.89 1.67
CA GLN A 161 -21.85 -11.95 1.05
C GLN A 161 -22.76 -10.83 1.55
N ARG A 162 -23.21 -9.99 0.61
CA ARG A 162 -24.23 -8.97 0.85
C ARG A 162 -25.59 -9.61 1.18
N SER A 163 -26.39 -8.94 2.00
CA SER A 163 -27.81 -9.30 2.18
C SER A 163 -28.52 -9.42 0.82
N PRO A 164 -29.32 -10.48 0.59
CA PRO A 164 -30.07 -10.64 -0.65
C PRO A 164 -30.98 -9.42 -0.90
N VAL A 165 -30.89 -8.85 -2.10
CA VAL A 165 -31.75 -7.76 -2.58
C VAL A 165 -32.68 -8.33 -3.65
N GLY A 166 -34.00 -8.28 -3.42
CA GLY A 166 -34.99 -8.71 -4.40
C GLY A 166 -36.40 -8.80 -3.80
N SER A 167 -37.41 -8.37 -4.55
CA SER A 167 -38.81 -8.63 -4.20
C SER A 167 -39.05 -10.14 -4.23
N ALA A 168 -39.75 -10.68 -3.22
CA ALA A 168 -40.38 -11.99 -3.36
C ALA A 168 -41.22 -11.98 -4.65
N ALA A 169 -41.31 -13.11 -5.36
CA ALA A 169 -42.31 -13.24 -6.42
C ALA A 169 -43.66 -12.78 -5.87
N ALA A 170 -44.51 -12.12 -6.67
CA ALA A 170 -45.77 -11.53 -6.19
C ALA A 170 -46.70 -12.52 -5.45
N MET A 171 -46.49 -13.84 -5.66
CA MET A 171 -47.18 -14.95 -5.01
C MET A 171 -46.30 -15.77 -4.05
N GLY A 172 -45.08 -15.33 -3.78
CA GLY A 172 -44.11 -16.00 -2.91
C GLY A 172 -44.24 -15.56 -1.45
N ALA A 173 -43.91 -16.46 -0.53
CA ALA A 173 -43.81 -16.11 0.88
C ALA A 173 -42.83 -14.92 1.08
N PRO A 174 -43.07 -14.04 2.06
CA PRO A 174 -42.15 -12.94 2.36
C PRO A 174 -40.76 -13.50 2.58
N ARG A 175 -39.78 -13.02 1.81
CA ARG A 175 -38.39 -13.47 1.97
C ARG A 175 -37.91 -12.94 3.32
N GLN A 176 -37.58 -13.84 4.24
CA GLN A 176 -37.05 -13.45 5.55
C GLN A 176 -35.76 -12.65 5.33
N TRP A 177 -35.64 -11.51 6.01
CA TRP A 177 -34.42 -10.71 5.98
C TRP A 177 -33.22 -11.54 6.44
N GLN A 178 -32.10 -11.42 5.74
CA GLN A 178 -30.85 -12.10 6.07
C GLN A 178 -29.74 -11.05 6.23
N PRO A 179 -28.98 -11.07 7.35
CA PRO A 179 -27.86 -10.15 7.53
C PRO A 179 -26.73 -10.46 6.53
N PRO A 180 -25.90 -9.47 6.19
CA PRO A 180 -24.71 -9.73 5.38
C PRO A 180 -23.69 -10.54 6.18
N ARG A 181 -22.87 -11.34 5.49
CA ARG A 181 -21.88 -12.24 6.08
C ARG A 181 -20.48 -11.88 5.56
N GLN A 182 -19.51 -11.83 6.45
CA GLN A 182 -18.09 -11.78 6.10
C GLN A 182 -17.56 -13.22 5.86
N SER A 183 -16.61 -13.44 4.95
CA SER A 183 -16.14 -14.80 4.58
C SER A 183 -15.28 -15.47 5.68
N ALA A 184 -14.58 -14.69 6.50
CA ALA A 184 -13.66 -15.17 7.54
C ALA A 184 -14.15 -14.86 8.97
N VAL A 185 -15.43 -15.12 9.26
CA VAL A 185 -16.06 -14.78 10.55
C VAL A 185 -15.46 -15.62 11.69
N GLN A 186 -15.13 -14.95 12.81
CA GLN A 186 -14.98 -15.63 14.10
C GLN A 186 -16.28 -15.56 14.93
N ASN A 187 -16.77 -14.36 15.28
CA ASN A 187 -17.92 -14.20 16.19
C ASN A 187 -18.97 -13.13 15.80
N HIS A 188 -18.70 -12.30 14.79
CA HIS A 188 -19.60 -11.25 14.29
C HIS A 188 -19.28 -10.94 12.81
N SER A 189 -20.16 -10.23 12.12
CA SER A 189 -20.03 -9.90 10.70
C SER A 189 -19.89 -8.39 10.50
N ILE A 190 -18.80 -7.97 9.84
CA ILE A 190 -18.65 -6.61 9.31
C ILE A 190 -18.50 -6.75 7.80
N PHE A 191 -19.55 -6.38 7.07
CA PHE A 191 -19.56 -6.46 5.62
C PHE A 191 -19.26 -5.09 5.01
N VAL A 192 -18.38 -5.07 4.02
CA VAL A 192 -18.06 -3.87 3.25
C VAL A 192 -18.02 -4.14 1.76
N ASP A 193 -18.40 -3.10 1.01
CA ASP A 193 -18.23 -3.01 -0.43
C ASP A 193 -17.38 -1.78 -0.74
N ILE A 194 -16.26 -2.01 -1.43
CA ILE A 194 -15.21 -1.03 -1.65
C ILE A 194 -15.06 -0.83 -3.16
N GLU A 195 -15.31 0.39 -3.62
CA GLU A 195 -14.97 0.80 -4.97
C GLU A 195 -13.45 0.90 -5.10
N LEU A 196 -12.88 0.17 -6.05
CA LEU A 196 -11.44 0.17 -6.37
C LEU A 196 -11.12 1.19 -7.46
N TRP A 197 -12.04 1.37 -8.40
CA TRP A 197 -11.94 2.32 -9.50
C TRP A 197 -13.31 2.61 -10.10
N SER A 198 -13.40 3.71 -10.84
CA SER A 198 -14.53 4.08 -11.67
C SER A 198 -14.05 4.48 -13.08
N GLY A 199 -14.98 4.62 -14.02
CA GLY A 199 -14.66 4.94 -15.41
C GLY A 199 -14.40 3.72 -16.29
N PRO A 200 -14.10 3.92 -17.59
CA PRO A 200 -13.81 2.84 -18.54
C PRO A 200 -12.40 2.26 -18.32
N ASP A 201 -12.13 1.08 -18.90
CA ASP A 201 -10.88 0.34 -18.70
C ASP A 201 -9.60 1.07 -19.15
N ASP A 202 -9.73 2.00 -20.11
CA ASP A 202 -8.65 2.80 -20.67
C ASP A 202 -8.41 4.14 -19.93
N ASP A 203 -9.35 4.55 -19.07
CA ASP A 203 -9.29 5.81 -18.31
C ASP A 203 -9.85 5.61 -16.89
N ARG A 204 -9.30 4.63 -16.18
CA ARG A 204 -9.74 4.31 -14.82
C ARG A 204 -9.29 5.38 -13.84
N LEU A 205 -10.25 5.88 -13.08
CA LEU A 205 -10.00 6.66 -11.88
C LEU A 205 -9.93 5.72 -10.67
N TRP A 206 -8.72 5.46 -10.17
CA TRP A 206 -8.50 4.63 -8.99
C TRP A 206 -9.00 5.32 -7.73
N SER A 207 -9.56 4.54 -6.80
CA SER A 207 -10.02 5.09 -5.53
C SER A 207 -8.86 5.30 -4.55
N CYS A 208 -9.00 6.29 -3.67
CA CYS A 208 -8.04 6.57 -2.59
C CYS A 208 -7.71 5.33 -1.73
N PRO A 209 -8.68 4.51 -1.25
CA PRO A 209 -8.33 3.32 -0.49
C PRO A 209 -7.55 2.28 -1.30
N PHE A 210 -7.77 2.19 -2.62
CA PHE A 210 -6.98 1.29 -3.46
C PHE A 210 -5.54 1.79 -3.64
N LEU A 211 -5.34 3.09 -3.92
CA LEU A 211 -4.00 3.68 -4.02
C LEU A 211 -3.25 3.65 -2.67
N ALA A 212 -3.94 3.82 -1.56
CA ALA A 212 -3.38 3.65 -0.22
C ALA A 212 -2.98 2.18 0.07
N ALA A 213 -3.72 1.19 -0.45
CA ALA A 213 -3.30 -0.21 -0.38
C ALA A 213 -2.02 -0.45 -1.20
N VAL A 214 -1.94 0.08 -2.42
CA VAL A 214 -0.71 0.04 -3.24
C VAL A 214 0.45 0.71 -2.50
N TRP A 215 0.21 1.84 -1.85
CA TRP A 215 1.21 2.54 -1.04
C TRP A 215 1.78 1.68 0.08
N GLN A 216 0.93 0.96 0.82
CA GLN A 216 1.39 0.04 1.88
C GLN A 216 2.25 -1.09 1.31
N LEU A 217 1.86 -1.69 0.18
CA LEU A 217 2.66 -2.73 -0.49
C LEU A 217 4.03 -2.21 -0.95
N GLN A 218 4.07 -0.97 -1.46
CA GLN A 218 5.33 -0.32 -1.83
C GLN A 218 6.22 -0.09 -0.61
N ARG A 219 5.68 0.44 0.49
CA ARG A 219 6.43 0.62 1.75
C ARG A 219 6.91 -0.70 2.35
N LEU A 220 6.16 -1.78 2.19
CA LEU A 220 6.60 -3.13 2.62
C LEU A 220 7.61 -3.76 1.65
N GLY A 221 7.89 -3.13 0.51
CA GLY A 221 8.83 -3.64 -0.49
C GLY A 221 8.33 -4.89 -1.20
N LEU A 222 7.01 -5.05 -1.34
CA LEU A 222 6.35 -6.26 -1.87
C LEU A 222 5.92 -6.14 -3.33
N VAL A 223 5.96 -4.95 -3.92
CA VAL A 223 5.59 -4.74 -5.33
C VAL A 223 6.80 -5.02 -6.24
N ARG A 224 6.62 -5.88 -7.25
CA ARG A 224 7.61 -6.18 -8.28
C ARG A 224 6.98 -6.15 -9.65
N HIS A 225 7.69 -5.58 -10.63
CA HIS A 225 7.33 -5.68 -12.03
C HIS A 225 8.45 -6.42 -12.76
N LEU A 226 8.16 -7.60 -13.30
CA LEU A 226 9.15 -8.46 -13.99
C LEU A 226 10.40 -8.75 -13.13
N GLY A 227 10.20 -8.92 -11.83
CA GLY A 227 11.27 -9.17 -10.85
C GLY A 227 11.98 -7.91 -10.32
N GLU A 228 11.76 -6.72 -10.90
CA GLU A 228 12.38 -5.48 -10.46
C GLU A 228 11.50 -4.70 -9.46
N PRO A 229 12.09 -3.98 -8.49
CA PRO A 229 11.35 -3.10 -7.61
C PRO A 229 10.73 -1.93 -8.38
N VAL A 230 9.50 -1.61 -8.02
CA VAL A 230 8.75 -0.48 -8.58
C VAL A 230 8.94 0.76 -7.71
N ALA A 231 8.96 1.94 -8.34
CA ALA A 231 9.06 3.25 -7.67
C ALA A 231 10.26 3.40 -6.71
N VAL A 232 11.45 2.97 -7.16
CA VAL A 232 12.68 3.13 -6.36
C VAL A 232 12.90 4.61 -6.00
N PRO A 233 13.14 4.95 -4.71
CA PRO A 233 13.32 6.34 -4.29
C PRO A 233 14.47 7.05 -5.00
N VAL A 234 14.21 8.25 -5.52
CA VAL A 234 15.19 9.10 -6.19
C VAL A 234 15.70 10.18 -5.24
N PRO A 235 17.02 10.33 -5.02
CA PRO A 235 17.54 11.40 -4.17
C PRO A 235 17.34 12.77 -4.83
N MET A 236 16.77 13.71 -4.10
CA MET A 236 16.59 15.10 -4.55
C MET A 236 16.41 16.02 -3.34
N ALA A 237 17.10 17.17 -3.33
CA ALA A 237 16.87 18.16 -2.29
C ALA A 237 15.51 18.85 -2.50
N PRO A 238 14.82 19.32 -1.43
CA PRO A 238 13.55 20.03 -1.57
C PRO A 238 13.60 21.21 -2.56
N ALA A 239 14.72 21.93 -2.62
CA ALA A 239 14.90 23.07 -3.51
C ALA A 239 15.01 22.68 -5.00
N ASP A 240 15.43 21.45 -5.29
CA ASP A 240 15.65 20.94 -6.65
C ASP A 240 14.40 20.27 -7.24
N LEU A 241 13.33 20.14 -6.46
CA LEU A 241 12.06 19.60 -6.93
C LEU A 241 11.52 20.40 -8.11
N PRO A 242 10.86 19.74 -9.09
CA PRO A 242 10.34 20.41 -10.27
C PRO A 242 9.17 21.36 -9.95
N SER A 243 8.75 22.15 -10.94
CA SER A 243 7.53 22.96 -10.83
C SER A 243 6.26 22.16 -11.11
N GLU A 244 6.36 21.05 -11.84
CA GLU A 244 5.23 20.21 -12.25
C GLU A 244 5.23 18.88 -11.50
N TRP A 245 4.04 18.43 -11.07
CA TRP A 245 3.85 17.17 -10.36
C TRP A 245 4.29 15.96 -11.20
N GLU A 246 3.97 15.92 -12.49
CA GLU A 246 4.35 14.84 -13.42
C GLU A 246 5.85 14.58 -13.49
N LEU A 247 6.65 15.64 -13.34
CA LEU A 247 8.10 15.57 -13.44
C LEU A 247 8.74 15.11 -12.13
N MET A 248 8.02 15.17 -11.01
CA MET A 248 8.51 14.70 -9.73
C MET A 248 8.56 13.17 -9.74
N PRO A 249 9.65 12.53 -9.29
CA PRO A 249 9.68 11.08 -9.14
C PRO A 249 8.53 10.56 -8.24
N PRO A 250 8.03 9.34 -8.45
CA PRO A 250 6.97 8.76 -7.61
C PRO A 250 7.32 8.76 -6.12
N ILE A 251 8.59 8.50 -5.80
CA ILE A 251 9.14 8.58 -4.44
C ILE A 251 10.46 9.34 -4.50
N VAL A 252 10.59 10.37 -3.67
CA VAL A 252 11.79 11.18 -3.51
C VAL A 252 12.39 10.94 -2.13
N ARG A 253 13.70 10.68 -2.09
CA ARG A 253 14.49 10.65 -0.86
C ARG A 253 15.05 12.05 -0.59
N LEU A 254 14.53 12.71 0.44
CA LEU A 254 14.94 14.06 0.85
C LEU A 254 16.17 14.01 1.75
N ASN A 255 16.24 13.03 2.65
CA ASN A 255 17.35 12.88 3.59
C ASN A 255 18.37 11.85 3.05
N PRO A 256 19.63 12.24 2.76
CA PRO A 256 20.65 11.31 2.27
C PRO A 256 21.03 10.24 3.30
N ASP A 257 20.88 10.54 4.60
CA ASP A 257 21.21 9.63 5.71
C ASP A 257 20.03 8.76 6.15
N ALA A 258 18.93 8.81 5.39
CA ALA A 258 17.74 8.03 5.69
C ALA A 258 18.02 6.52 5.74
N ALA A 259 17.42 5.84 6.71
CA ALA A 259 17.25 4.40 6.63
C ALA A 259 16.48 4.01 5.34
N PRO A 260 16.59 2.77 4.86
CA PRO A 260 15.90 2.34 3.65
C PRO A 260 14.39 2.62 3.69
N PHE A 261 13.83 3.07 2.56
CA PHE A 261 12.41 3.38 2.42
C PHE A 261 11.53 2.17 2.72
N HIS A 262 11.82 1.04 2.07
CA HIS A 262 11.09 -0.20 2.30
C HIS A 262 11.36 -0.73 3.71
N ALA A 263 10.37 -1.38 4.31
CA ALA A 263 10.43 -1.81 5.70
C ALA A 263 9.76 -3.16 5.93
N TYR A 264 10.16 -3.84 7.01
CA TYR A 264 9.47 -5.06 7.47
C TYR A 264 8.05 -4.80 7.95
N ARG A 265 7.83 -3.62 8.55
CA ARG A 265 6.55 -3.16 9.09
C ARG A 265 6.32 -1.70 8.72
N THR A 266 5.07 -1.29 8.66
CA THR A 266 4.68 0.11 8.47
C THR A 266 3.90 0.60 9.68
N PHE A 267 4.03 1.89 9.95
CA PHE A 267 3.21 2.59 10.92
C PHE A 267 2.74 3.90 10.33
N THR A 268 1.47 4.25 10.52
CA THR A 268 0.94 5.56 10.12
C THR A 268 0.20 6.22 11.27
N ALA A 269 0.52 7.49 11.53
CA ALA A 269 -0.17 8.31 12.51
C ALA A 269 -0.98 9.40 11.79
N MET A 270 -2.30 9.35 11.90
CA MET A 270 -3.21 10.18 11.09
C MET A 270 -4.47 10.57 11.85
N ASP A 271 -5.27 11.49 11.30
CA ASP A 271 -6.53 11.91 11.91
C ASP A 271 -7.61 10.81 11.86
N GLY A 272 -8.47 10.73 12.88
CA GLY A 272 -9.54 9.73 12.95
C GLY A 272 -10.52 9.70 11.78
N ARG A 273 -10.64 10.78 11.00
CA ARG A 273 -11.49 10.82 9.79
C ARG A 273 -11.08 9.79 8.71
N PHE A 274 -9.85 9.28 8.74
CA PHE A 274 -9.34 8.29 7.78
C PHE A 274 -9.68 6.84 8.16
N LEU A 275 -10.29 6.60 9.31
CA LEU A 275 -10.61 5.25 9.79
C LEU A 275 -11.42 4.41 8.78
N PRO A 276 -12.45 4.94 8.09
CA PRO A 276 -13.15 4.17 7.05
C PRO A 276 -12.27 3.79 5.86
N ILE A 277 -11.34 4.68 5.49
CA ILE A 277 -10.39 4.44 4.40
C ILE A 277 -9.41 3.35 4.80
N GLU A 278 -8.81 3.43 5.98
CA GLU A 278 -7.84 2.41 6.43
C GLU A 278 -8.47 1.05 6.69
N MET A 279 -9.74 1.01 7.09
CA MET A 279 -10.51 -0.23 7.14
C MET A 279 -10.69 -0.83 5.73
N SER A 280 -10.90 0.01 4.71
CA SER A 280 -10.97 -0.40 3.31
C SER A 280 -9.60 -0.89 2.81
N VAL A 281 -8.52 -0.18 3.14
CA VAL A 281 -7.13 -0.57 2.83
C VAL A 281 -6.81 -1.96 3.37
N ARG A 282 -7.10 -2.22 4.65
CA ARG A 282 -6.87 -3.54 5.26
C ARG A 282 -7.68 -4.64 4.56
N THR A 283 -8.93 -4.35 4.19
CA THR A 283 -9.78 -5.30 3.47
C THR A 283 -9.23 -5.61 2.07
N ILE A 284 -8.80 -4.58 1.34
CA ILE A 284 -8.15 -4.73 0.03
C ILE A 284 -6.90 -5.60 0.16
N LEU A 285 -6.01 -5.26 1.09
CA LEU A 285 -4.74 -5.98 1.27
C LEU A 285 -4.93 -7.44 1.69
N GLY A 286 -5.99 -7.77 2.42
CA GLY A 286 -6.36 -9.15 2.73
C GLY A 286 -6.75 -9.97 1.48
N ASN A 287 -7.09 -9.31 0.37
CA ASN A 287 -7.45 -9.93 -0.90
C ASN A 287 -6.35 -9.78 -1.97
N VAL A 288 -5.15 -9.32 -1.64
CA VAL A 288 -4.03 -9.25 -2.61
C VAL A 288 -3.09 -10.43 -2.41
N ALA A 289 -2.92 -11.24 -3.45
CA ALA A 289 -1.89 -12.27 -3.49
C ALA A 289 -0.50 -11.63 -3.63
N ILE A 290 0.35 -11.80 -2.63
CA ILE A 290 1.73 -11.32 -2.68
C ILE A 290 2.61 -12.34 -3.39
N ASP A 291 3.52 -11.88 -4.25
CA ASP A 291 4.56 -12.71 -4.86
C ASP A 291 5.32 -13.49 -3.77
N PRO A 292 5.27 -14.85 -3.77
CA PRO A 292 5.88 -15.68 -2.74
C PRO A 292 7.39 -15.47 -2.60
N ALA A 293 8.09 -15.19 -3.70
CA ALA A 293 9.53 -14.99 -3.68
C ALA A 293 9.89 -13.59 -3.12
N ALA A 294 9.11 -12.55 -3.41
CA ALA A 294 9.27 -11.25 -2.75
C ALA A 294 8.96 -11.34 -1.24
N ALA A 295 7.88 -12.02 -0.86
CA ALA A 295 7.51 -12.24 0.54
C ALA A 295 8.56 -13.07 1.29
N GLY A 296 9.08 -14.13 0.65
CA GLY A 296 10.15 -14.98 1.19
C GLY A 296 11.41 -14.19 1.49
N GLN A 297 11.88 -13.36 0.55
CA GLN A 297 13.06 -12.50 0.75
C GLN A 297 12.92 -11.57 1.98
N VAL A 298 11.75 -10.96 2.17
CA VAL A 298 11.47 -10.10 3.33
C VAL A 298 11.49 -10.90 4.63
N ARG A 299 10.83 -12.07 4.66
CA ARG A 299 10.75 -12.93 5.85
C ARG A 299 12.12 -13.51 6.23
N ASP A 300 12.89 -14.00 5.27
CA ASP A 300 14.21 -14.58 5.52
C ASP A 300 15.17 -13.54 6.07
N ARG A 301 15.13 -12.32 5.53
CA ARG A 301 15.97 -11.22 6.03
C ARG A 301 15.56 -10.78 7.44
N ALA A 302 14.26 -10.66 7.71
CA ALA A 302 13.76 -10.35 9.06
C ALA A 302 14.21 -11.41 10.07
N ARG A 303 14.08 -12.70 9.74
CA ARG A 303 14.55 -13.80 10.57
C ARG A 303 16.06 -13.75 10.81
N GLY A 304 16.84 -13.43 9.78
CA GLY A 304 18.29 -13.21 9.90
C GLY A 304 18.66 -12.06 10.84
N GLU A 305 17.76 -11.09 11.03
CA GLU A 305 17.89 -9.98 11.99
C GLU A 305 17.20 -10.28 13.33
N GLY A 306 16.70 -11.50 13.54
CA GLY A 306 16.06 -11.95 14.78
C GLY A 306 14.65 -11.42 14.99
N LEU A 307 13.97 -11.03 13.91
CA LEU A 307 12.59 -10.55 13.93
C LEU A 307 11.65 -11.64 13.41
N ASP A 308 10.53 -11.82 14.12
CA ASP A 308 9.41 -12.61 13.64
C ASP A 308 8.35 -11.70 13.02
N LEU A 309 7.98 -11.99 11.78
CA LEU A 309 6.98 -11.21 11.06
C LEU A 309 5.66 -11.96 11.06
N PRO A 310 4.53 -11.24 11.27
CA PRO A 310 3.21 -11.80 11.03
C PRO A 310 3.12 -12.48 9.67
N GLU A 311 2.44 -13.63 9.65
CA GLU A 311 2.19 -14.40 8.43
C GLU A 311 1.47 -13.50 7.42
N GLU A 312 0.32 -12.98 7.83
CA GLU A 312 -0.48 -12.06 7.05
C GLU A 312 0.23 -10.71 6.85
N THR A 313 0.25 -10.26 5.59
CA THR A 313 0.89 -8.99 5.21
C THR A 313 0.19 -7.80 5.88
N VAL A 314 -1.14 -7.87 6.00
CA VAL A 314 -1.96 -6.81 6.60
C VAL A 314 -1.64 -6.58 8.09
N ASP A 315 -1.11 -7.59 8.78
CA ASP A 315 -0.74 -7.50 10.20
C ASP A 315 0.65 -6.88 10.42
N ARG A 316 1.37 -6.57 9.33
CA ARG A 316 2.61 -5.80 9.36
C ARG A 316 2.36 -4.29 9.35
N ILE A 317 1.10 -3.88 9.25
CA ILE A 317 0.66 -2.49 9.13
C ILE A 317 0.00 -2.04 10.43
N GLY A 318 0.58 -1.02 11.05
CA GLY A 318 0.08 -0.39 12.27
C GLY A 318 -0.46 1.02 12.03
N TYR A 319 -1.48 1.39 12.81
CA TYR A 319 -2.07 2.72 12.76
C TYR A 319 -2.19 3.32 14.16
N VAL A 320 -2.13 4.64 14.22
CA VAL A 320 -2.77 5.40 15.30
C VAL A 320 -3.64 6.50 14.70
N PHE A 321 -4.84 6.61 15.24
CA PHE A 321 -5.79 7.65 14.88
C PHE A 321 -5.79 8.70 16.01
N VAL A 322 -5.36 9.92 15.67
CA VAL A 322 -5.18 11.03 16.62
C VAL A 322 -6.31 12.03 16.57
#